data_AF-A0A2Z4FRM6-F1
#
_entry.id   AF-A0A2Z4FRM6-F1
#
_cell.length_a   1.000
_cell.length_b   1.000
_cell.length_c   1.000
_cell.angle_alpha   90.00
_cell.angle_beta   90.00
_cell.angle_gamma   90.00
#
_symmetry.space_group_name_H-M   'P 1'
#
loop_
_entity.id
_entity.type
_entity.pdbx_description
1 polymer ?
#
loop_
_entity_poly.entity_id
_entity_poly.type
_entity_poly.pdbx_seq_one_letter_code
_entity_poly.pdbx_strand_id
1 'polypeptide(L)'
;KNDRSSDFWCDITTADVHPIGWCAQNGRMLQPPDAIRDKCSDWGELLVQTLTGARTAPSHLLEGPNKGIMPVDQIRPGMRVEVGEEKEPVAVWIAVIMENIGGRLRLRWDGVGNTETHDFWLFYLSPRLHPVGWVQKHGCYLKPPQVISSLCSNLSEWSSVLQ
;
A
#
# COMPACT_ATOMS: atom_id res chain seq x y z
N LYS A 1 -16.47 15.11 15.52
CA LYS A 1 -15.06 15.35 15.09
C LYS A 1 -14.57 14.06 14.42
N ASN A 2 -14.00 14.16 13.22
CA ASN A 2 -13.56 13.00 12.44
C ASN A 2 -12.14 12.60 12.88
N ASP A 3 -12.03 11.86 13.98
CA ASP A 3 -10.76 11.33 14.47
C ASP A 3 -10.39 10.08 13.65
N ARG A 4 -9.28 10.16 12.91
CA ARG A 4 -8.76 9.09 12.05
C ARG A 4 -7.48 8.46 12.60
N SER A 5 -7.13 8.75 13.86
CA SER A 5 -5.91 8.24 14.49
C SER A 5 -5.87 6.71 14.63
N SER A 6 -7.04 6.06 14.58
CA SER A 6 -7.18 4.60 14.60
C SER A 6 -7.34 3.97 13.21
N ASP A 7 -7.32 4.77 12.13
CA ASP A 7 -7.34 4.23 10.77
C ASP A 7 -6.03 3.50 10.50
N PHE A 8 -6.12 2.31 9.95
CA PHE A 8 -4.95 1.52 9.52
C PHE A 8 -5.17 0.99 8.12
N TRP A 9 -4.05 0.66 7.46
CA TRP A 9 -4.04 -0.03 6.18
C TRP A 9 -3.55 -1.45 6.44
N CYS A 10 -4.20 -2.44 5.83
CA CYS A 10 -3.78 -3.82 5.91
C CYS A 10 -3.95 -4.51 4.56
N ASP A 11 -3.19 -5.58 4.37
CA ASP A 11 -3.36 -6.45 3.22
C ASP A 11 -4.46 -7.47 3.51
N ILE A 12 -5.51 -7.49 2.71
CA ILE A 12 -6.67 -8.39 2.90
C ILE A 12 -6.30 -9.88 2.82
N THR A 13 -5.16 -10.22 2.22
CA THR A 13 -4.70 -11.60 2.06
C THR A 13 -3.91 -12.11 3.26
N THR A 14 -3.20 -11.22 3.98
CA THR A 14 -2.38 -11.58 5.14
C THR A 14 -2.97 -11.11 6.46
N ALA A 15 -3.87 -10.13 6.43
CA ALA A 15 -4.52 -9.61 7.61
C ALA A 15 -5.55 -10.62 8.13
N ASP A 16 -5.67 -10.68 9.45
CA ASP A 16 -6.65 -11.51 10.16
C ASP A 16 -8.03 -10.84 10.09
N VAL A 17 -8.56 -10.67 8.88
CA VAL A 17 -9.86 -10.03 8.61
C VAL A 17 -10.82 -11.06 8.05
N HIS A 18 -11.97 -11.19 8.69
CA HIS A 18 -12.96 -12.22 8.38
C HIS A 18 -14.32 -11.62 8.01
N PRO A 19 -15.15 -12.34 7.22
CA PRO A 19 -16.51 -11.88 6.92
C PRO A 19 -17.37 -11.77 8.18
N ILE A 20 -18.36 -10.88 8.14
CA ILE A 20 -19.35 -10.76 9.22
C ILE A 20 -20.05 -12.11 9.43
N GLY A 21 -20.13 -12.52 10.70
CA GLY A 21 -20.64 -13.84 11.11
C GLY A 21 -19.55 -14.88 11.39
N TRP A 22 -18.30 -14.66 10.96
CA TRP A 22 -17.20 -15.61 11.17
C TRP A 22 -16.96 -15.92 12.66
N CYS A 23 -17.01 -14.94 13.56
CA CYS A 23 -16.86 -15.18 14.99
C CYS A 23 -17.92 -16.16 15.52
N ALA A 24 -19.20 -15.95 15.18
CA ALA A 24 -20.28 -16.84 15.59
C ALA A 24 -20.12 -18.28 15.05
N GLN A 25 -19.68 -18.41 13.79
CA GLN A 25 -19.43 -19.72 13.16
C GLN A 25 -18.26 -20.47 13.80
N ASN A 26 -17.25 -19.75 14.31
CA ASN A 26 -16.05 -20.32 14.90
C ASN A 26 -16.09 -20.37 16.44
N GLY A 27 -17.26 -20.19 17.05
CA GLY A 27 -17.42 -20.22 18.51
C GLY A 27 -16.65 -19.11 19.24
N ARG A 28 -16.33 -18.01 18.55
CA ARG A 28 -15.64 -16.84 19.10
C ARG A 28 -16.66 -15.75 19.42
N MET A 29 -16.45 -15.05 20.53
CA MET A 29 -17.25 -13.88 20.89
C MET A 29 -16.70 -12.65 20.15
N LEU A 30 -17.57 -11.93 19.43
CA LEU A 30 -17.20 -10.62 18.88
C LEU A 30 -17.00 -9.66 20.07
N GLN A 31 -15.88 -8.95 20.10
CA GLN A 31 -15.58 -7.98 21.16
C GLN A 31 -15.40 -6.59 20.54
N PRO A 32 -16.13 -5.57 21.01
CA PRO A 32 -15.95 -4.22 20.53
C PRO A 32 -14.63 -3.63 21.06
N PRO A 33 -13.99 -2.70 20.34
CA PRO A 33 -12.89 -1.90 20.87
C PRO A 33 -13.30 -1.14 22.14
N ASP A 34 -12.32 -0.87 23.01
CA ASP A 34 -12.53 -0.18 24.30
C ASP A 34 -13.31 1.15 24.13
N ALA A 35 -12.98 1.91 23.08
CA ALA A 35 -13.63 3.17 22.75
C ALA A 35 -15.16 3.07 22.48
N ILE A 36 -15.66 1.87 22.10
CA ILE A 36 -17.09 1.59 21.93
C ILE A 36 -17.68 1.08 23.25
N ARG A 37 -16.96 0.19 23.97
CA ARG A 37 -17.38 -0.34 25.27
C ARG A 37 -17.62 0.76 26.29
N ASP A 38 -16.78 1.78 26.31
CA ASP A 38 -16.88 2.90 27.24
C ASP A 38 -18.07 3.84 26.95
N LYS A 39 -18.63 3.78 25.73
CA LYS A 39 -19.74 4.63 25.27
C LYS A 39 -21.08 3.92 25.25
N CYS A 40 -21.09 2.59 25.20
CA CYS A 40 -22.29 1.79 25.06
C CYS A 40 -22.22 0.54 25.96
N SER A 41 -23.04 0.52 27.01
CA SER A 41 -23.13 -0.59 27.93
C SER A 41 -23.80 -1.83 27.31
N ASP A 42 -24.77 -1.65 26.40
CA ASP A 42 -25.38 -2.72 25.62
C ASP A 42 -24.89 -2.73 24.17
N TRP A 43 -23.60 -3.03 24.01
CA TRP A 43 -22.98 -3.16 22.70
C TRP A 43 -23.54 -4.37 21.91
N GLY A 44 -24.18 -5.34 22.57
CA GLY A 44 -24.79 -6.50 21.94
C GLY A 44 -25.98 -6.11 21.06
N GLU A 45 -26.90 -5.33 21.60
CA GLU A 45 -28.03 -4.80 20.84
C GLU A 45 -27.56 -3.88 19.69
N LEU A 46 -26.56 -3.03 19.96
CA LEU A 46 -25.96 -2.16 18.95
C LEU A 46 -25.42 -2.95 17.75
N LEU A 47 -24.71 -4.05 17.99
CA LEU A 47 -24.19 -4.90 16.92
C LEU A 47 -25.32 -5.53 16.10
N VAL A 48 -26.37 -6.03 16.76
CA VAL A 48 -27.52 -6.61 16.06
C VAL A 48 -28.18 -5.57 15.17
N GLN A 49 -28.46 -4.37 15.70
CA GLN A 49 -29.06 -3.28 14.92
C GLN A 49 -28.17 -2.84 13.76
N THR A 50 -26.85 -2.80 13.95
CA THR A 50 -25.92 -2.28 12.94
C THR A 50 -25.55 -3.30 11.86
N LEU A 51 -25.42 -4.59 12.21
CA LEU A 51 -24.99 -5.64 11.29
C LEU A 51 -26.15 -6.29 10.53
N THR A 52 -27.37 -6.27 11.08
CA THR A 52 -28.54 -6.86 10.42
C THR A 52 -28.89 -6.07 9.16
N GLY A 53 -28.78 -6.71 8.00
CA GLY A 53 -29.05 -6.07 6.70
C GLY A 53 -27.95 -5.12 6.21
N ALA A 54 -26.80 -5.05 6.91
CA ALA A 54 -25.67 -4.26 6.47
C ALA A 54 -25.12 -4.77 5.13
N ARG A 55 -24.69 -3.84 4.27
CA ARG A 55 -23.89 -4.19 3.08
C ARG A 55 -22.45 -4.40 3.51
N THR A 56 -21.96 -5.63 3.37
CA THR A 56 -20.64 -6.04 3.85
C THR A 56 -19.72 -6.35 2.67
N ALA A 57 -18.41 -6.45 2.92
CA ALA A 57 -17.49 -6.95 1.92
C ALA A 57 -17.83 -8.41 1.58
N PRO A 58 -17.84 -8.81 0.29
CA PRO A 58 -18.06 -10.20 -0.11
C PRO A 58 -17.08 -11.16 0.58
N SER A 59 -17.56 -12.32 1.04
CA SER A 59 -16.73 -13.28 1.80
C SER A 59 -15.48 -13.72 1.05
N HIS A 60 -15.60 -13.94 -0.26
CA HIS A 60 -14.48 -14.34 -1.13
C HIS A 60 -13.34 -13.31 -1.19
N LEU A 61 -13.54 -12.06 -0.77
CA LEU A 61 -12.46 -11.09 -0.61
C LEU A 61 -11.67 -11.31 0.68
N LEU A 62 -12.29 -11.91 1.70
CA LEU A 62 -11.80 -12.08 3.06
C LEU A 62 -11.39 -13.53 3.39
N GLU A 63 -11.52 -14.45 2.44
CA GLU A 63 -11.23 -15.89 2.62
C GLU A 63 -9.71 -16.23 2.65
N GLY A 64 -8.85 -15.23 2.82
CA GLY A 64 -7.44 -15.42 3.18
C GLY A 64 -6.55 -16.09 2.11
N PRO A 65 -5.40 -16.67 2.52
CA PRO A 65 -4.29 -17.09 1.66
C PRO A 65 -4.55 -18.37 0.82
N ASN A 66 -5.78 -18.87 0.76
CA ASN A 66 -6.15 -20.02 -0.07
C ASN A 66 -6.32 -19.66 -1.56
N LYS A 67 -6.20 -18.37 -1.91
CA LYS A 67 -6.02 -17.93 -3.30
C LYS A 67 -4.57 -18.13 -3.71
N GLY A 68 -4.33 -18.68 -4.90
CA GLY A 68 -2.99 -18.75 -5.48
C GLY A 68 -2.29 -17.38 -5.52
N ILE A 69 -0.98 -17.37 -5.80
CA ILE A 69 -0.14 -16.16 -5.75
C ILE A 69 -0.72 -15.07 -6.67
N MET A 70 -1.28 -14.02 -6.08
CA MET A 70 -1.81 -12.87 -6.80
C MET A 70 -0.64 -12.02 -7.35
N PRO A 71 -0.84 -11.22 -8.42
CA PRO A 71 0.21 -10.34 -8.94
C PRO A 71 0.80 -9.40 -7.88
N VAL A 72 -0.04 -8.95 -6.94
CA VAL A 72 0.39 -8.10 -5.82
C VAL A 72 1.38 -8.81 -4.89
N ASP A 73 1.26 -10.12 -4.71
CA ASP A 73 2.13 -10.94 -3.85
C ASP A 73 3.53 -11.15 -4.46
N GLN A 74 3.65 -10.93 -5.77
CA GLN A 74 4.92 -11.04 -6.48
C GLN A 74 5.77 -9.77 -6.31
N ILE A 75 5.16 -8.65 -5.90
CA ILE A 75 5.83 -7.38 -5.69
C ILE A 75 6.45 -7.36 -4.28
N ARG A 76 7.77 -7.37 -4.21
CA ARG A 76 8.53 -7.53 -2.96
C ARG A 76 9.34 -6.27 -2.63
N PRO A 77 9.53 -5.96 -1.33
CA PRO A 77 10.52 -4.98 -0.91
C PRO A 77 11.92 -5.26 -1.50
N GLY A 78 12.64 -4.21 -1.87
CA GLY A 78 13.95 -4.25 -2.52
C GLY A 78 13.90 -4.30 -4.05
N MET A 79 12.73 -4.57 -4.66
CA MET A 79 12.57 -4.47 -6.12
C MET A 79 12.67 -3.01 -6.58
N ARG A 80 13.21 -2.81 -7.79
CA ARG A 80 13.27 -1.50 -8.47
C ARG A 80 12.13 -1.36 -9.47
N VAL A 81 11.61 -0.15 -9.59
CA VAL A 81 10.58 0.24 -10.56
C VAL A 81 10.92 1.58 -11.18
N GLU A 82 10.41 1.82 -12.38
CA GLU A 82 10.50 3.12 -13.05
C GLU A 82 9.22 3.90 -12.77
N VAL A 83 9.35 5.14 -12.28
CA VAL A 83 8.23 5.99 -11.90
C VAL A 83 8.27 7.29 -12.70
N GLY A 84 7.21 7.53 -13.47
CA GLY A 84 7.04 8.75 -14.23
C GLY A 84 6.67 9.96 -13.37
N GLU A 85 7.11 11.14 -13.77
CA GLU A 85 6.72 12.40 -13.16
C GLU A 85 5.27 12.77 -13.49
N GLU A 86 4.56 13.38 -12.54
CA GLU A 86 3.14 13.70 -12.72
C GLU A 86 2.93 14.81 -13.76
N LYS A 87 3.83 15.80 -13.76
CA LYS A 87 3.75 16.96 -14.66
C LYS A 87 4.48 16.74 -15.99
N GLU A 88 5.40 15.78 -16.04
CA GLU A 88 6.23 15.48 -17.20
C GLU A 88 6.34 13.96 -17.37
N PRO A 89 5.32 13.28 -17.95
CA PRO A 89 5.28 11.81 -18.01
C PRO A 89 6.45 11.15 -18.76
N VAL A 90 7.14 11.91 -19.62
CA VAL A 90 8.33 11.46 -20.35
C VAL A 90 9.60 11.49 -19.50
N ALA A 91 9.59 12.21 -18.38
CA ALA A 91 10.64 12.20 -17.38
C ALA A 91 10.33 11.12 -16.35
N VAL A 92 11.24 10.16 -16.22
CA VAL A 92 11.06 8.99 -15.37
C VAL A 92 12.27 8.85 -14.46
N TRP A 93 12.07 8.28 -13.27
CA TRP A 93 13.18 7.94 -12.38
C TRP A 93 12.99 6.61 -11.70
N ILE A 94 14.08 6.04 -11.20
CA ILE A 94 14.07 4.75 -10.53
C ILE A 94 13.68 4.96 -9.07
N ALA A 95 12.78 4.11 -8.58
CA ALA A 95 12.44 4.00 -7.18
C ALA A 95 12.56 2.55 -6.70
N VAL A 96 12.92 2.37 -5.43
CA VAL A 96 12.97 1.09 -4.74
C VAL A 96 11.68 0.92 -3.95
N ILE A 97 11.10 -0.29 -4.01
CA ILE A 97 9.96 -0.67 -3.19
C ILE A 97 10.46 -0.92 -1.77
N MET A 98 10.08 -0.07 -0.83
CA MET A 98 10.42 -0.22 0.59
C MET A 98 9.41 -1.12 1.31
N GLU A 99 8.15 -1.08 0.89
CA GLU A 99 7.06 -1.83 1.50
C GLU A 99 5.91 -2.03 0.50
N ASN A 100 5.17 -3.13 0.63
CA ASN A 100 3.95 -3.41 -0.12
C ASN A 100 2.84 -3.80 0.86
N ILE A 101 1.78 -2.99 0.94
CA ILE A 101 0.61 -3.25 1.78
C ILE A 101 -0.60 -3.36 0.86
N GLY A 102 -1.02 -4.58 0.52
CA GLY A 102 -2.20 -4.81 -0.32
C GLY A 102 -2.12 -4.12 -1.69
N GLY A 103 -0.91 -3.93 -2.23
CA GLY A 103 -0.67 -3.25 -3.50
C GLY A 103 -0.48 -1.75 -3.39
N ARG A 104 -0.58 -1.18 -2.19
CA ARG A 104 -0.09 0.17 -1.91
C ARG A 104 1.39 0.07 -1.59
N LEU A 105 2.21 0.63 -2.48
CA LEU A 105 3.66 0.52 -2.45
C LEU A 105 4.25 1.75 -1.80
N ARG A 106 5.07 1.57 -0.75
CA ARG A 106 5.95 2.62 -0.22
C ARG A 106 7.20 2.63 -1.09
N LEU A 107 7.43 3.73 -1.78
CA LEU A 107 8.51 3.89 -2.74
C LEU A 107 9.51 4.91 -2.21
N ARG A 108 10.79 4.61 -2.41
CA ARG A 108 11.89 5.53 -2.17
C ARG A 108 12.61 5.77 -3.47
N TRP A 109 12.88 7.02 -3.81
CA TRP A 109 13.71 7.33 -4.97
C TRP A 109 15.10 6.71 -4.82
N ASP A 110 15.58 6.06 -5.87
CA ASP A 110 16.93 5.52 -5.89
C ASP A 110 17.95 6.67 -5.73
N GLY A 111 19.11 6.39 -5.12
CA GLY A 111 20.17 7.39 -4.88
C GLY A 111 19.97 8.34 -3.68
N VAL A 112 18.83 8.31 -2.97
CA VAL A 112 18.56 9.20 -1.80
C VAL A 112 19.11 8.64 -0.47
N GLY A 113 19.66 7.42 -0.48
CA GLY A 113 20.16 6.75 0.72
C GLY A 113 19.02 6.24 1.63
N ASN A 114 19.31 6.03 2.91
CA ASN A 114 18.37 5.42 3.86
C ASN A 114 17.41 6.40 4.56
N THR A 115 17.19 7.60 4.00
CA THR A 115 16.30 8.60 4.59
C THR A 115 14.85 8.38 4.16
N GLU A 116 13.95 8.18 5.14
CA GLU A 116 12.51 8.00 4.87
C GLU A 116 11.79 9.31 4.54
N THR A 117 12.49 10.45 4.59
CA THR A 117 11.92 11.81 4.47
C THR A 117 11.28 12.10 3.12
N HIS A 118 11.61 11.31 2.09
CA HIS A 118 11.11 11.47 0.72
C HIS A 118 10.38 10.23 0.21
N ASP A 119 10.01 9.32 1.10
CA ASP A 119 9.18 8.17 0.74
C ASP A 119 7.79 8.65 0.31
N PHE A 120 7.23 7.99 -0.69
CA PHE A 120 5.91 8.29 -1.20
C PHE A 120 5.15 7.01 -1.49
N TRP A 121 3.83 7.10 -1.57
CA TRP A 121 2.97 5.94 -1.79
C TRP A 121 2.33 5.99 -3.17
N LEU A 122 2.40 4.89 -3.90
CA LEU A 122 1.61 4.66 -5.13
C LEU A 122 0.90 3.32 -5.05
N PHE A 123 -0.24 3.21 -5.74
CA PHE A 123 -0.86 1.91 -5.97
C PHE A 123 -0.13 1.20 -7.12
N TYR A 124 0.01 -0.13 -7.06
CA TYR A 124 0.75 -0.90 -8.07
C TYR A 124 0.17 -0.81 -9.49
N LEU A 125 -1.12 -0.46 -9.63
CA LEU A 125 -1.79 -0.18 -10.91
C LEU A 125 -1.72 1.30 -11.32
N SER A 126 -0.91 2.11 -10.62
CA SER A 126 -0.69 3.50 -11.01
C SER A 126 -0.14 3.56 -12.44
N PRO A 127 -0.70 4.40 -13.33
CA PRO A 127 -0.19 4.54 -14.70
C PRO A 127 1.22 5.14 -14.75
N ARG A 128 1.71 5.69 -13.63
CA ARG A 128 3.06 6.23 -13.50
C ARG A 128 4.10 5.14 -13.19
N LEU A 129 3.67 3.94 -12.81
CA LEU A 129 4.55 2.88 -12.34
C LEU A 129 4.80 1.87 -13.46
N HIS A 130 6.07 1.65 -13.76
CA HIS A 130 6.52 0.85 -14.89
C HIS A 130 7.60 -0.15 -14.46
N PRO A 131 7.69 -1.31 -15.14
CA PRO A 131 8.80 -2.23 -14.95
C PRO A 131 10.10 -1.60 -15.43
N VAL A 132 11.22 -2.03 -14.85
CA VAL A 132 12.56 -1.63 -15.30
C VAL A 132 12.75 -1.96 -16.80
N GLY A 133 13.30 -1.01 -17.55
CA GLY A 133 13.48 -1.07 -19.00
C GLY A 133 12.31 -0.50 -19.81
N TRP A 134 11.29 0.09 -19.17
CA TRP A 134 10.16 0.71 -19.87
C TRP A 134 10.59 2.01 -20.57
N VAL A 135 11.40 2.83 -19.92
CA VAL A 135 11.95 4.10 -20.45
C VAL A 135 12.62 3.89 -21.81
N GLN A 136 13.47 2.87 -21.92
CA GLN A 136 14.25 2.56 -23.13
C GLN A 136 13.35 2.22 -24.34
N LYS A 137 12.14 1.73 -24.09
CA LYS A 137 11.20 1.27 -25.13
C LYS A 137 10.22 2.35 -25.60
N HIS A 138 10.04 3.43 -24.83
CA HIS A 138 8.97 4.41 -25.04
C HIS A 138 9.46 5.82 -25.38
N GLY A 139 10.76 6.00 -25.63
CA GLY A 139 11.34 7.32 -25.94
C GLY A 139 11.32 8.29 -24.75
N CYS A 140 11.21 7.75 -23.54
CA CYS A 140 11.31 8.52 -22.30
C CYS A 140 12.77 8.71 -21.90
N TYR A 141 13.03 9.51 -20.87
CA TYR A 141 14.38 9.76 -20.39
C TYR A 141 14.45 9.76 -18.86
N LEU A 142 15.62 9.37 -18.34
CA LEU A 142 15.86 9.33 -16.91
C LEU A 142 16.22 10.72 -16.39
N LYS A 143 15.40 11.23 -15.46
CA LYS A 143 15.59 12.53 -14.81
C LYS A 143 15.20 12.45 -13.33
N PRO A 144 16.08 12.83 -12.39
CA PRO A 144 15.73 12.84 -10.98
C PRO A 144 14.59 13.85 -10.70
N PRO A 145 13.63 13.48 -9.84
CA PRO A 145 12.61 14.39 -9.34
C PRO A 145 13.18 15.64 -8.67
N GLN A 146 12.47 16.77 -8.79
CA GLN A 146 12.87 18.02 -8.14
C GLN A 146 12.95 17.90 -6.61
N VAL A 147 12.12 17.04 -6.01
CA VAL A 147 12.10 16.85 -4.55
C VAL A 147 13.39 16.24 -4.00
N ILE A 148 14.18 15.56 -4.86
CA ILE A 148 15.44 14.94 -4.47
C ILE A 148 16.66 15.62 -5.12
N SER A 149 16.45 16.65 -5.96
CA SER A 149 17.53 17.27 -6.73
C SER A 149 18.59 17.94 -5.85
N SER A 150 18.23 18.36 -4.63
CA SER A 150 19.14 18.98 -3.66
C SER A 150 19.86 17.97 -2.75
N LEU A 151 19.39 16.72 -2.70
CA LEU A 151 19.92 15.70 -1.80
C LEU A 151 21.15 14.98 -2.38
N CYS A 152 21.31 15.03 -3.70
CA CYS A 152 22.37 14.33 -4.39
C CYS A 152 23.49 15.30 -4.76
N SER A 153 24.52 15.34 -3.92
CA SER A 153 25.69 16.22 -4.10
C SER A 153 26.68 15.69 -5.14
N ASN A 154 26.55 14.44 -5.64
CA ASN A 154 27.53 13.82 -6.51
C ASN A 154 26.92 13.02 -7.68
N LEU A 155 27.24 13.43 -8.92
CA LEU A 155 26.80 12.79 -10.16
C LEU A 155 27.26 11.33 -10.32
N SER A 156 28.32 10.93 -9.61
CA SER A 156 28.84 9.55 -9.66
C SER A 156 27.90 8.53 -9.02
N GLU A 157 27.10 8.90 -8.02
CA GLU A 157 26.10 8.01 -7.41
C GLU A 157 25.00 7.64 -8.42
N TRP A 158 24.62 8.59 -9.29
CA TRP A 158 23.63 8.36 -10.34
C TRP A 158 24.10 7.41 -11.43
N SER A 159 25.40 7.37 -11.73
CA SER A 159 25.93 6.44 -12.73
C SER A 159 25.73 4.97 -12.33
N SER A 160 25.67 4.68 -11.02
CA SER A 160 25.38 3.33 -10.49
C SER A 160 23.89 2.95 -10.58
N VAL A 161 23.00 3.94 -10.68
CA VAL A 161 21.55 3.75 -10.87
C VAL A 161 21.21 3.48 -12.34
N LEU A 162 22.09 3.90 -13.26
CA LEU A 162 21.95 3.74 -14.71
C LEU A 162 22.57 2.45 -15.28
N GLN A 163 23.25 1.65 -14.45
CA GLN A 163 23.82 0.33 -14.78
C GLN A 163 22.90 -0.80 -14.32
#